data_AF-A0A9W9F9T1-F1
#
_entry.id   AF-A0A9W9F9T1-F1
#
_cell.length_a   1.000
_cell.length_b   1.000
_cell.length_c   1.000
_cell.angle_alpha   90.00
_cell.angle_beta   90.00
_cell.angle_gamma   90.00
#
_symmetry.space_group_name_H-M   'P 1'
#
loop_
_entity.id
_entity.type
_entity.pdbx_description
1 polymer ?
#
loop_
_entity_poly.entity_id
_entity_poly.type
_entity_poly.pdbx_seq_one_letter_code
_entity_poly.pdbx_strand_id
1 'polypeptide(L)'
;MCQGQIAPIPRLNFTGRRTSIWVRIEITWTSILSTNPRKTILNAQRQRHRYLARVIAAAGTVLLKNSPGKKGLPLRKPTTIALCGQAAGPNSYGPNQYLIPDAVLPSEFHIPQEASIMGLGQGTPAEGMGSGSTFYPRLQDLLSAAIQQRANQDLPLVDWSLGHNITFAATVAQRATVYLPVVASVAGEGIDRSLTLINNGDKLITTVADNCDNSDCSVGGARQHGGMQA
;
A
#
# COMPACT_ATOMS: atom_id res chain seq x y z
N MET A 1 -12.82 21.77 -27.08
CA MET A 1 -13.29 22.13 -28.44
C MET A 1 -12.56 21.24 -29.43
N CYS A 2 -13.27 20.31 -30.06
CA CYS A 2 -12.72 19.48 -31.14
C CYS A 2 -12.77 20.29 -32.42
N GLN A 3 -11.61 20.56 -33.04
CA GLN A 3 -11.55 20.97 -34.44
C GLN A 3 -11.09 19.75 -35.24
N GLY A 4 -12.06 19.05 -35.84
CA GLY A 4 -11.77 18.04 -36.86
C GLY A 4 -11.58 18.75 -38.20
N GLN A 5 -10.45 18.56 -38.86
CA GLN A 5 -10.35 18.86 -40.28
C GLN A 5 -10.85 17.64 -41.07
N ILE A 6 -11.98 17.83 -41.76
CA ILE A 6 -12.47 16.90 -42.76
C ILE A 6 -11.76 17.25 -44.06
N ALA A 7 -10.93 16.35 -44.59
CA ALA A 7 -10.37 16.50 -45.93
C ALA A 7 -11.52 16.44 -46.97
N PRO A 8 -11.50 17.28 -48.02
CA PRO A 8 -12.57 17.29 -49.01
C PRO A 8 -12.61 15.96 -49.78
N ILE A 9 -13.82 15.38 -49.84
CA ILE A 9 -14.12 14.18 -50.64
C ILE A 9 -14.04 14.56 -52.13
N PRO A 10 -13.22 13.88 -52.96
CA PRO A 10 -13.24 14.11 -54.40
C PRO A 10 -14.62 13.75 -54.97
N ARG A 11 -15.23 14.67 -55.74
CA ARG A 11 -16.45 14.36 -56.49
C ARG A 11 -16.13 13.35 -57.59
N LEU A 12 -16.64 12.13 -57.46
CA LEU A 12 -16.61 11.11 -58.52
C LEU A 12 -17.72 11.40 -59.54
N ASN A 13 -17.31 11.70 -60.78
CA ASN A 13 -18.21 11.73 -61.93
C ASN A 13 -18.49 10.29 -62.39
N PHE A 14 -19.76 9.88 -62.39
CA PHE A 14 -20.17 8.59 -62.92
C PHE A 14 -20.42 8.69 -64.42
N THR A 15 -19.46 8.24 -65.22
CA THR A 15 -19.70 7.79 -66.59
C THR A 15 -19.49 6.28 -66.65
N GLY A 16 -20.48 5.57 -67.20
CA GLY A 16 -20.73 4.15 -66.95
C GLY A 16 -19.57 3.20 -67.25
N ARG A 17 -19.32 2.30 -66.29
CA ARG A 17 -19.13 0.84 -66.44
C ARG A 17 -18.99 0.27 -65.03
N ARG A 18 -19.64 -0.87 -64.76
CA ARG A 18 -19.60 -1.55 -63.45
C ARG A 18 -18.16 -1.97 -63.14
N THR A 19 -17.53 -1.33 -62.18
CA THR A 19 -16.31 -1.82 -61.53
C THR A 19 -16.52 -1.83 -60.02
N SER A 20 -16.35 -3.00 -59.40
CA SER A 20 -16.44 -3.18 -57.96
C SER A 20 -15.27 -2.43 -57.28
N ILE A 21 -15.58 -1.46 -56.42
CA ILE A 21 -14.59 -0.76 -55.60
C ILE A 21 -14.40 -1.53 -54.30
N TRP A 22 -13.19 -2.04 -54.08
CA TRP A 22 -12.77 -2.54 -52.79
C TRP A 22 -12.24 -1.37 -51.96
N VAL A 23 -12.92 -1.01 -50.88
CA VAL A 23 -12.41 -0.05 -49.89
C VAL A 23 -11.52 -0.83 -48.92
N ARG A 24 -10.20 -0.68 -49.05
CA ARG A 24 -9.25 -1.19 -48.06
C ARG A 24 -9.14 -0.15 -46.95
N ILE A 25 -9.68 -0.46 -45.77
CA ILE A 25 -9.44 0.33 -44.56
C ILE A 25 -8.18 -0.26 -43.90
N GLU A 26 -7.04 0.41 -44.06
CA GLU A 26 -5.85 0.11 -43.27
C GLU A 26 -5.91 0.92 -41.97
N ILE A 27 -6.08 0.22 -40.84
CA ILE A 27 -5.88 0.81 -39.51
C ILE A 27 -4.40 0.63 -39.18
N THR A 28 -3.61 1.69 -39.29
CA THR A 28 -2.22 1.71 -38.86
C THR A 28 -2.15 1.90 -37.34
N TRP A 29 -1.63 0.90 -36.64
CA TRP A 29 -1.29 0.99 -35.22
C TRP A 29 -0.01 1.82 -35.05
N THR A 30 -0.11 3.15 -34.99
CA THR A 30 1.01 3.98 -34.56
C THR A 30 1.12 3.94 -33.04
N SER A 31 2.26 3.42 -32.59
CA SER A 31 2.77 3.30 -31.22
C SER A 31 2.25 4.33 -30.21
N ILE A 32 1.83 3.81 -29.05
CA ILE A 32 1.39 4.49 -27.81
C ILE A 32 2.45 5.42 -27.19
N LEU A 33 3.60 5.67 -27.83
CA LEU A 33 4.76 6.30 -27.18
C LEU A 33 5.02 7.78 -27.55
N SER A 34 4.08 8.49 -28.17
CA SER A 34 4.22 9.95 -28.38
C SER A 34 3.15 10.82 -27.70
N THR A 35 2.55 10.36 -26.61
CA THR A 35 1.77 11.24 -25.73
C THR A 35 2.74 12.09 -24.91
N ASN A 36 2.75 13.41 -25.15
CA ASN A 36 3.33 14.38 -24.22
C ASN A 36 2.78 14.08 -22.80
N PRO A 37 3.62 13.67 -21.82
CA PRO A 37 3.16 13.17 -20.52
C PRO A 37 2.42 14.23 -19.69
N ARG A 38 2.43 15.49 -20.11
CA ARG A 38 1.70 16.59 -19.46
C ARG A 38 0.34 16.90 -20.11
N LYS A 39 0.03 16.38 -21.31
CA LYS A 39 -1.18 16.79 -22.05
C LYS A 39 -2.48 16.10 -21.61
N THR A 40 -2.43 15.05 -20.81
CA THR A 40 -3.65 14.39 -20.25
C THR A 40 -3.42 13.80 -18.86
N ILE A 41 -2.91 14.59 -17.91
CA ILE A 41 -3.03 14.23 -16.48
C ILE A 41 -4.41 14.70 -16.00
N LEU A 42 -5.35 13.77 -15.81
CA LEU A 42 -6.65 14.06 -15.23
C LEU A 42 -6.62 13.83 -13.72
N ASN A 43 -6.83 14.90 -12.94
CA ASN A 43 -7.03 14.76 -11.50
C ASN A 43 -8.53 14.63 -11.17
N ALA A 44 -8.97 13.40 -10.89
CA ALA A 44 -10.33 13.11 -10.46
C ALA A 44 -10.52 13.15 -8.92
N GLN A 45 -9.48 13.44 -8.14
CA GLN A 45 -9.59 13.45 -6.68
C GLN A 45 -10.46 14.60 -6.19
N ARG A 46 -11.37 14.31 -5.26
CA ARG A 46 -12.18 15.30 -4.55
C ARG A 46 -11.82 15.30 -3.08
N GLN A 47 -11.95 16.44 -2.40
CA GLN A 47 -11.63 16.56 -0.97
C GLN A 47 -12.40 15.56 -0.09
N ARG A 48 -13.60 15.15 -0.50
CA ARG A 48 -14.41 14.18 0.25
C ARG A 48 -13.89 12.73 0.14
N HIS A 49 -13.17 12.35 -0.92
CA HIS A 49 -12.68 10.98 -1.09
C HIS A 49 -11.71 10.58 0.02
N ARG A 50 -10.76 11.46 0.40
CA ARG A 50 -9.83 11.19 1.51
C ARG A 50 -10.55 11.04 2.85
N TYR A 51 -11.62 11.81 3.06
CA TYR A 51 -12.42 11.74 4.28
C TYR A 51 -13.16 10.40 4.35
N LEU A 52 -13.83 10.02 3.26
CA LEU A 52 -14.54 8.74 3.19
C LEU A 52 -13.59 7.55 3.36
N ALA A 53 -12.45 7.54 2.67
CA ALA A 53 -11.44 6.49 2.83
C ALA A 53 -10.99 6.33 4.29
N ARG A 54 -10.74 7.45 4.99
CA ARG A 54 -10.36 7.43 6.40
C ARG A 54 -11.48 6.92 7.31
N VAL A 55 -12.72 7.33 7.08
CA VAL A 55 -13.87 6.88 7.89
C VAL A 55 -14.15 5.39 7.68
N ILE A 56 -14.09 4.91 6.44
CA ILE A 56 -14.27 3.49 6.11
C ILE A 56 -13.14 2.65 6.74
N ALA A 57 -11.89 3.09 6.61
CA ALA A 57 -10.75 2.40 7.23
C ALA A 57 -10.86 2.35 8.77
N ALA A 58 -11.28 3.45 9.40
CA ALA A 58 -11.51 3.48 10.84
C ALA A 58 -12.65 2.55 11.28
N ALA A 59 -13.75 2.51 10.52
CA ALA A 59 -14.89 1.64 10.80
C ALA A 59 -14.60 0.15 10.52
N GLY A 60 -13.71 -0.15 9.56
CA GLY A 60 -13.29 -1.51 9.22
C GLY A 60 -12.19 -2.08 10.12
N THR A 61 -11.61 -1.27 11.01
CA THR A 61 -10.58 -1.73 11.95
C THR A 61 -11.23 -2.50 13.10
N VAL A 62 -10.72 -3.72 13.36
CA VAL A 62 -11.28 -4.63 14.38
C VAL A 62 -10.33 -4.76 15.57
N LEU A 63 -10.86 -4.53 16.78
CA LEU A 63 -10.14 -4.76 18.03
C LEU A 63 -10.38 -6.19 18.52
N LEU A 64 -9.41 -7.08 18.26
CA LEU A 64 -9.55 -8.51 18.59
C LEU A 64 -9.29 -8.82 20.08
N LYS A 65 -8.35 -8.10 20.71
CA LYS A 65 -7.99 -8.28 22.12
C LYS A 65 -7.72 -6.92 22.75
N ASN A 66 -8.25 -6.71 23.95
CA ASN A 66 -7.94 -5.53 24.76
C ASN A 66 -7.96 -5.90 26.24
N SER A 67 -6.88 -5.59 26.95
CA SER A 67 -6.82 -5.67 28.40
C SER A 67 -7.12 -4.26 28.96
N PRO A 68 -8.36 -3.96 29.35
CA PRO A 68 -8.76 -2.60 29.70
C PRO A 68 -7.98 -2.07 30.91
N GLY A 69 -7.78 -0.75 30.95
CA GLY A 69 -7.08 -0.07 32.04
C GLY A 69 -5.86 0.73 31.56
N LYS A 70 -4.77 0.75 32.33
CA LYS A 70 -3.56 1.51 32.00
C LYS A 70 -2.71 0.89 30.86
N LYS A 71 -3.04 -0.35 30.44
CA LYS A 71 -2.20 -1.22 29.60
C LYS A 71 -2.89 -1.65 28.30
N GLY A 72 -3.94 -0.94 27.92
CA GLY A 72 -4.76 -1.28 26.76
C GLY A 72 -5.19 -0.04 26.00
N LEU A 73 -6.04 -0.26 25.00
CA LEU A 73 -6.63 0.83 24.23
C LEU A 73 -7.86 1.39 24.95
N PRO A 74 -8.15 2.71 24.83
CA PRO A 74 -7.37 3.72 24.11
C PRO A 74 -6.13 4.18 24.88
N LEU A 75 -5.06 4.53 24.15
CA LEU A 75 -3.82 5.05 24.75
C LEU A 75 -4.07 6.39 25.47
N ARG A 76 -3.47 6.56 26.65
CA ARG A 76 -3.63 7.75 27.50
C ARG A 76 -2.31 8.50 27.67
N LYS A 77 -1.92 9.28 26.65
CA LYS A 77 -0.70 10.12 26.64
C LYS A 77 0.54 9.37 27.16
N PRO A 78 0.98 8.30 26.48
CA PRO A 78 2.20 7.60 26.86
C PRO A 78 3.39 8.56 26.85
N THR A 79 4.36 8.35 27.73
CA THR A 79 5.58 9.17 27.78
C THR A 79 6.64 8.66 26.79
N THR A 80 6.65 7.35 26.54
CA THR A 80 7.55 6.70 25.57
C THR A 80 6.77 5.71 24.71
N ILE A 81 6.87 5.88 23.40
CA ILE A 81 6.24 5.01 22.39
C ILE A 81 7.35 4.34 21.60
N ALA A 82 7.29 3.02 21.48
CA ALA A 82 8.09 2.27 20.53
C ALA A 82 7.21 1.68 19.43
N LEU A 83 7.68 1.71 18.18
CA LEU A 83 6.99 1.14 17.04
C LEU A 83 7.98 0.46 16.10
N CYS A 84 7.81 -0.84 15.88
CA CYS A 84 8.67 -1.60 14.99
C CYS A 84 7.87 -2.43 14.01
N GLY A 85 8.48 -2.67 12.86
CA GLY A 85 7.91 -3.46 11.79
C GLY A 85 7.80 -2.67 10.51
N GLN A 86 8.16 -3.31 9.41
CA GLN A 86 8.21 -2.66 8.10
C GLN A 86 6.83 -2.14 7.66
N ALA A 87 5.76 -2.85 8.02
CA ALA A 87 4.38 -2.45 7.73
C ALA A 87 3.92 -1.18 8.46
N ALA A 88 4.73 -0.62 9.35
CA ALA A 88 4.40 0.63 10.03
C ALA A 88 4.70 1.88 9.19
N GLY A 89 5.54 1.75 8.15
CA GLY A 89 6.10 2.87 7.41
C GLY A 89 5.83 2.80 5.90
N PRO A 90 6.36 3.76 5.13
CA PRO A 90 6.22 3.78 3.68
C PRO A 90 7.05 2.67 3.02
N ASN A 91 6.70 2.33 1.79
CA ASN A 91 7.57 1.55 0.93
C ASN A 91 8.83 2.37 0.57
N SER A 92 10.01 1.83 0.83
CA SER A 92 11.30 2.48 0.51
C SER A 92 11.48 2.75 -0.98
N TYR A 93 10.78 2.01 -1.85
CA TYR A 93 10.79 2.19 -3.30
C TYR A 93 9.65 3.06 -3.82
N GLY A 94 8.77 3.54 -2.93
CA GLY A 94 7.59 4.33 -3.28
C GLY A 94 6.29 3.53 -3.26
N PRO A 95 5.13 4.19 -3.03
CA PRO A 95 3.85 3.52 -2.77
C PRO A 95 3.28 2.79 -3.99
N ASN A 96 3.71 3.16 -5.20
CA ASN A 96 3.26 2.58 -6.47
C ASN A 96 4.39 1.81 -7.18
N GLN A 97 5.35 1.26 -6.45
CA GLN A 97 6.38 0.44 -7.09
C GLN A 97 5.83 -0.96 -7.39
N TYR A 98 5.82 -1.33 -8.68
CA TYR A 98 5.27 -2.59 -9.21
C TYR A 98 6.32 -3.68 -9.40
N LEU A 99 7.59 -3.31 -9.52
CA LEU A 99 8.70 -4.19 -9.85
C LEU A 99 9.92 -3.66 -9.09
N ILE A 100 10.54 -4.47 -8.25
CA ILE A 100 11.87 -4.14 -7.73
C ILE A 100 12.82 -4.84 -8.72
N PRO A 101 13.64 -4.12 -9.50
CA PRO A 101 14.76 -4.74 -10.20
C PRO A 101 15.59 -5.43 -9.12
N ASP A 102 15.81 -6.74 -9.24
CA ASP A 102 16.45 -7.57 -8.22
C ASP A 102 15.63 -7.79 -6.93
N ALA A 103 14.28 -7.73 -6.99
CA ALA A 103 13.46 -8.28 -5.92
C ALA A 103 13.80 -9.77 -5.75
N VAL A 104 14.62 -10.07 -4.75
CA VAL A 104 14.47 -11.33 -4.03
C VAL A 104 13.09 -11.24 -3.40
N LEU A 105 12.09 -11.75 -4.12
CA LEU A 105 10.80 -12.06 -3.51
C LEU A 105 11.10 -12.80 -2.21
N PRO A 106 10.43 -12.50 -1.10
CA PRO A 106 10.52 -13.35 0.07
C PRO A 106 10.38 -14.80 -0.43
N SER A 107 11.23 -15.73 0.00
CA SER A 107 11.24 -17.11 -0.51
C SER A 107 9.87 -17.81 -0.38
N GLU A 108 8.97 -17.21 0.39
CA GLU A 108 7.57 -17.56 0.59
C GLU A 108 6.66 -17.24 -0.63
N PHE A 109 7.12 -16.46 -1.61
CA PHE A 109 6.36 -16.05 -2.80
C PHE A 109 6.95 -16.63 -4.09
N HIS A 110 6.25 -17.58 -4.71
CA HIS A 110 6.52 -18.01 -6.09
C HIS A 110 5.65 -17.17 -7.05
N ILE A 111 6.23 -16.11 -7.63
CA ILE A 111 5.52 -15.25 -8.56
C ILE A 111 6.13 -15.42 -9.96
N PRO A 112 5.33 -15.75 -11.00
CA PRO A 112 5.82 -15.68 -12.37
C PRO A 112 6.24 -14.24 -12.68
N GLN A 113 7.38 -14.09 -13.34
CA GLN A 113 8.16 -12.87 -13.54
C GLN A 113 7.42 -11.67 -14.18
N GLU A 114 6.15 -11.85 -14.54
CA GLU A 114 5.31 -10.95 -15.33
C GLU A 114 4.15 -10.32 -14.50
N ALA A 115 3.99 -10.73 -13.24
CA ALA A 115 2.95 -10.13 -12.40
C ALA A 115 3.35 -8.70 -12.00
N SER A 116 2.50 -7.73 -12.31
CA SER A 116 2.56 -6.41 -11.68
C SER A 116 2.18 -6.57 -10.21
N ILE A 117 3.17 -6.49 -9.31
CA ILE A 117 3.06 -6.93 -7.91
C ILE A 117 2.86 -5.76 -6.94
N MET A 118 1.89 -4.87 -7.18
CA MET A 118 1.51 -3.91 -6.13
C MET A 118 1.17 -4.67 -4.85
N GLY A 119 1.67 -4.21 -3.71
CA GLY A 119 1.34 -4.85 -2.44
C GLY A 119 2.26 -5.98 -2.01
N LEU A 120 3.53 -5.99 -2.45
CA LEU A 120 4.60 -6.89 -1.94
C LEU A 120 4.88 -6.81 -0.43
N GLY A 121 4.11 -6.03 0.32
CA GLY A 121 4.30 -5.86 1.76
C GLY A 121 5.63 -5.18 2.13
N GLN A 122 6.27 -4.50 1.17
CA GLN A 122 7.45 -3.68 1.42
C GLN A 122 6.98 -2.32 1.96
N GLY A 123 6.63 -2.23 3.24
CA GLY A 123 5.96 -1.06 3.83
C GLY A 123 4.51 -1.37 4.22
N THR A 124 3.71 -0.36 4.50
CA THR A 124 2.27 -0.45 4.82
C THR A 124 1.48 -1.08 3.66
N PRO A 125 0.94 -2.31 3.75
CA PRO A 125 0.00 -2.82 2.75
C PRO A 125 -1.39 -2.24 2.93
N ALA A 126 -1.82 -1.42 1.96
CA ALA A 126 -3.18 -0.88 1.92
C ALA A 126 -4.12 -1.62 0.96
N GLU A 127 -3.61 -2.53 0.13
CA GLU A 127 -4.37 -3.40 -0.76
C GLU A 127 -3.61 -4.72 -1.01
N GLY A 128 -4.28 -5.71 -1.61
CA GLY A 128 -3.65 -6.95 -2.07
C GLY A 128 -3.03 -6.81 -3.47
N MET A 129 -2.53 -7.90 -4.02
CA MET A 129 -1.88 -7.92 -5.34
C MET A 129 -2.87 -8.36 -6.43
N GLY A 130 -2.69 -7.88 -7.67
CA GLY A 130 -3.42 -8.36 -8.85
C GLY A 130 -4.25 -7.29 -9.55
N SER A 131 -5.18 -7.73 -10.41
CA SER A 131 -6.01 -6.87 -11.27
C SER A 131 -6.98 -5.96 -10.51
N GLY A 132 -7.25 -6.26 -9.23
CA GLY A 132 -8.10 -5.44 -8.36
C GLY A 132 -7.38 -4.29 -7.63
N SER A 133 -6.05 -4.19 -7.74
CA SER A 133 -5.24 -3.14 -7.10
C SER A 133 -5.35 -1.79 -7.84
N THR A 134 -4.97 -0.70 -7.18
CA THR A 134 -4.99 0.65 -7.78
C THR A 134 -3.85 1.54 -7.32
N PHE A 135 -3.44 2.49 -8.15
CA PHE A 135 -2.38 3.43 -7.81
C PHE A 135 -2.79 4.38 -6.66
N TYR A 136 -1.91 4.53 -5.68
CA TYR A 136 -2.04 5.51 -4.61
C TYR A 136 -1.63 6.90 -5.11
N PRO A 137 -2.53 7.90 -5.09
CA PRO A 137 -2.09 9.29 -5.24
C PRO A 137 -1.26 9.74 -4.03
N ARG A 138 -1.57 9.18 -2.86
CA ARG A 138 -0.90 9.34 -1.56
C ARG A 138 -1.22 8.09 -0.73
N LEU A 139 -0.26 7.61 0.04
CA LEU A 139 -0.46 6.55 1.03
C LEU A 139 0.00 7.06 2.39
N GLN A 140 -0.84 6.91 3.42
CA GLN A 140 -0.53 7.32 4.79
C GLN A 140 -0.16 6.09 5.61
N ASP A 141 1.08 6.03 6.08
CA ASP A 141 1.59 4.99 6.97
C ASP A 141 1.31 5.32 8.45
N LEU A 142 1.35 4.30 9.30
CA LEU A 142 1.03 4.43 10.72
C LEU A 142 2.02 5.33 11.47
N LEU A 143 3.32 5.18 11.17
CA LEU A 143 4.37 5.97 11.80
C LEU A 143 4.16 7.46 11.52
N SER A 144 4.07 7.86 10.26
CA SER A 144 4.02 9.26 9.86
C SER A 144 2.67 9.90 10.15
N ALA A 145 1.57 9.22 9.82
CA ALA A 145 0.23 9.81 9.85
C ALA A 145 -0.47 9.70 11.21
N ALA A 146 -0.10 8.74 12.05
CA ALA A 146 -0.72 8.57 13.37
C ALA A 146 0.25 8.91 14.50
N ILE A 147 1.37 8.20 14.58
CA ILE A 147 2.27 8.30 15.74
C ILE A 147 3.00 9.64 15.75
N GLN A 148 3.69 10.02 14.67
CA GLN A 148 4.41 11.28 14.60
C GLN A 148 3.46 12.48 14.67
N GLN A 149 2.30 12.42 14.01
CA GLN A 149 1.30 13.48 14.09
C GLN A 149 0.80 13.69 15.53
N ARG A 150 0.54 12.61 16.27
CA ARG A 150 0.11 12.70 17.68
C ARG A 150 1.26 13.07 18.61
N ALA A 151 2.47 12.58 18.34
CA ALA A 151 3.65 12.88 19.12
C ALA A 151 3.99 14.38 19.09
N ASN A 152 3.74 15.06 17.97
CA ASN A 152 3.86 16.52 17.89
C ASN A 152 2.89 17.29 18.79
N GLN A 153 1.86 16.64 19.34
CA GLN A 153 0.89 17.24 20.27
C GLN A 153 1.20 16.90 21.73
N ASP A 154 1.57 15.65 22.01
CA ASP A 154 1.78 15.15 23.37
C ASP A 154 3.24 15.12 23.81
N LEU A 155 4.18 15.32 22.88
CA LEU A 155 5.63 15.28 23.08
C LEU A 155 6.17 14.03 23.78
N PRO A 156 5.73 12.80 23.43
CA PRO A 156 6.38 11.58 23.90
C PRO A 156 7.75 11.40 23.24
N LEU A 157 8.62 10.62 23.88
CA LEU A 157 9.76 10.02 23.17
C LEU A 157 9.22 8.95 22.21
N VAL A 158 9.63 8.99 20.95
CA VAL A 158 9.22 8.01 19.94
C VAL A 158 10.45 7.30 19.37
N ASP A 159 10.57 6.01 19.66
CA ASP A 159 11.53 5.11 19.03
C ASP A 159 10.86 4.31 17.93
N TRP A 160 11.52 4.14 16.79
CA TRP A 160 10.98 3.30 15.73
C TRP A 160 12.02 2.62 14.86
N SER A 161 11.66 1.48 14.27
CA SER A 161 12.44 0.80 13.24
C SER A 161 11.53 0.17 12.19
N LEU A 162 11.76 0.52 10.93
CA LEU A 162 11.03 -0.03 9.78
C LEU A 162 11.76 -1.21 9.11
N GLY A 163 12.92 -1.61 9.62
CA GLY A 163 13.66 -2.78 9.16
C GLY A 163 13.48 -3.99 10.08
N HIS A 164 14.20 -5.07 9.80
CA HIS A 164 14.14 -6.32 10.58
C HIS A 164 15.09 -6.32 11.80
N ASN A 165 15.31 -5.18 12.44
CA ASN A 165 16.28 -5.06 13.54
C ASN A 165 15.68 -5.58 14.87
N ILE A 166 15.74 -6.89 15.06
CA ILE A 166 15.19 -7.57 16.23
C ILE A 166 15.93 -7.18 17.53
N THR A 167 17.24 -6.93 17.47
CA THR A 167 18.01 -6.49 18.64
C THR A 167 17.54 -5.13 19.13
N PHE A 168 17.36 -4.17 18.21
CA PHE A 168 16.77 -2.87 18.54
C PHE A 168 15.36 -3.03 19.09
N ALA A 169 14.53 -3.89 18.48
CA ALA A 169 13.17 -4.16 18.95
C ALA A 169 13.14 -4.65 20.41
N ALA A 170 14.04 -5.54 20.80
CA ALA A 170 14.17 -6.01 22.19
C ALA A 170 14.57 -4.87 23.13
N THR A 171 15.59 -4.08 22.77
CA THR A 171 16.08 -2.98 23.60
C THR A 171 15.01 -1.91 23.84
N VAL A 172 14.28 -1.50 22.80
CA VAL A 172 13.25 -0.45 22.96
C VAL A 172 11.99 -0.97 23.64
N ALA A 173 11.71 -2.27 23.59
CA ALA A 173 10.62 -2.91 24.34
C ALA A 173 10.76 -2.79 25.85
N GLN A 174 11.99 -2.87 26.38
CA GLN A 174 12.25 -2.79 27.81
C GLN A 174 12.02 -1.39 28.41
N ARG A 175 12.00 -0.33 27.59
CA ARG A 175 11.89 1.07 28.05
C ARG A 175 10.64 1.80 27.61
N ALA A 176 9.88 1.22 26.69
CA ALA A 176 8.67 1.84 26.14
C ALA A 176 7.49 1.65 27.10
N THR A 177 6.74 2.71 27.37
CA THR A 177 5.44 2.59 28.07
C THR A 177 4.38 1.96 27.17
N VAL A 178 4.50 2.17 25.86
CA VAL A 178 3.66 1.53 24.85
C VAL A 178 4.55 1.02 23.71
N TYR A 179 4.42 -0.25 23.38
CA TYR A 179 5.05 -0.84 22.20
C TYR A 179 4.00 -1.26 21.18
N LEU A 180 4.19 -0.84 19.92
CA LEU A 180 3.31 -1.17 18.80
C LEU A 180 4.09 -2.03 17.77
N PRO A 181 4.03 -3.38 17.85
CA PRO A 181 4.53 -4.21 16.77
C PRO A 181 3.53 -4.14 15.60
N VAL A 182 4.02 -3.77 14.42
CA VAL A 182 3.20 -3.67 13.21
C VAL A 182 3.63 -4.76 12.24
N VAL A 183 2.71 -5.69 12.02
CA VAL A 183 2.95 -6.86 11.19
C VAL A 183 1.95 -6.91 10.05
N ALA A 184 2.27 -7.66 9.01
CA ALA A 184 1.36 -7.85 7.92
C ALA A 184 1.40 -9.25 7.32
N SER A 185 0.42 -9.52 6.48
CA SER A 185 0.37 -10.63 5.54
C SER A 185 -0.30 -10.12 4.27
N VAL A 186 0.19 -10.57 3.12
CA VAL A 186 -0.29 -10.13 1.80
C VAL A 186 -0.68 -11.34 0.97
N ALA A 187 -1.68 -11.15 0.11
CA ALA A 187 -2.22 -12.15 -0.80
C ALA A 187 -2.53 -11.49 -2.15
N GLY A 188 -2.64 -12.30 -3.19
CA GLY A 188 -2.75 -11.78 -4.55
C GLY A 188 -3.53 -12.67 -5.51
N GLU A 189 -3.98 -12.08 -6.61
CA GLU A 189 -4.54 -12.84 -7.72
C GLU A 189 -3.55 -13.90 -8.21
N GLY A 190 -4.05 -15.15 -8.36
CA GLY A 190 -3.24 -16.28 -8.79
C GLY A 190 -2.27 -16.83 -7.74
N ILE A 191 -2.30 -16.30 -6.50
CA ILE A 191 -1.41 -16.72 -5.41
C ILE A 191 -2.20 -16.89 -4.11
N ASP A 192 -2.28 -18.12 -3.64
CA ASP A 192 -2.86 -18.42 -2.33
C ASP A 192 -1.99 -17.86 -1.20
N ARG A 193 -2.65 -17.37 -0.15
CA ARG A 193 -1.96 -16.83 1.02
C ARG A 193 -1.32 -17.93 1.85
N SER A 194 -0.12 -17.66 2.37
CA SER A 194 0.37 -18.34 3.58
C SER A 194 -0.29 -17.73 4.82
N LEU A 195 -0.47 -18.53 5.87
CA LEU A 195 -0.95 -18.05 7.17
C LEU A 195 0.18 -17.40 8.01
N THR A 196 1.40 -17.40 7.51
CA THR A 196 2.58 -16.77 8.13
C THR A 196 2.57 -15.25 7.99
N LEU A 197 3.25 -14.57 8.91
CA LEU A 197 3.50 -13.14 8.81
C LEU A 197 4.75 -12.90 7.98
N ILE A 198 4.67 -11.97 7.02
CA ILE A 198 5.83 -11.57 6.22
C ILE A 198 6.81 -10.74 7.06
N ASN A 199 8.02 -10.53 6.53
CA ASN A 199 9.01 -9.58 7.08
C ASN A 199 9.46 -9.89 8.51
N ASN A 200 9.56 -11.18 8.87
CA ASN A 200 9.88 -11.65 10.23
C ASN A 200 8.86 -11.20 11.29
N GLY A 201 7.59 -11.03 10.90
CA GLY A 201 6.54 -10.57 11.82
C GLY A 201 6.37 -11.46 13.05
N ASP A 202 6.46 -12.78 12.90
CA ASP A 202 6.37 -13.71 14.03
C ASP A 202 7.50 -13.50 15.05
N LYS A 203 8.73 -13.38 14.56
CA LYS A 203 9.91 -13.13 15.40
C LYS A 203 9.86 -11.77 16.08
N LEU A 204 9.32 -10.75 15.41
CA LEU A 204 9.11 -9.43 16.00
C LEU A 204 8.12 -9.52 17.16
N ILE A 205 6.97 -10.17 16.97
CA ILE A 205 5.95 -10.31 18.02
C ILE A 205 6.52 -11.03 19.23
N THR A 206 7.19 -12.18 19.04
CA THR A 206 7.75 -12.95 20.16
C THR A 206 8.81 -12.15 20.90
N THR A 207 9.74 -11.50 20.18
CA THR A 207 10.78 -10.68 20.79
C THR A 207 10.20 -9.56 21.64
N VAL A 208 9.16 -8.88 21.15
CA VAL A 208 8.51 -7.80 21.89
C VAL A 208 7.79 -8.35 23.12
N ALA A 209 7.07 -9.46 22.97
CA ALA A 209 6.38 -10.11 24.09
C ALA A 209 7.35 -10.56 25.20
N ASP A 210 8.55 -11.04 24.82
CA ASP A 210 9.58 -11.50 25.76
C ASP A 210 10.33 -10.36 26.46
N ASN A 211 10.25 -9.12 25.97
CA ASN A 211 11.03 -7.97 26.46
C ASN A 211 10.18 -6.79 26.95
N CYS A 212 8.86 -6.82 26.73
CA CYS A 212 7.92 -5.83 27.22
C CYS A 212 7.20 -6.43 28.44
N ASP A 213 7.74 -6.15 29.63
CA ASP A 213 7.17 -6.66 30.87
C ASP A 213 5.78 -6.06 31.10
N ASN A 214 4.83 -6.95 31.39
CA ASN A 214 3.42 -6.62 31.60
C ASN A 214 3.18 -5.59 32.73
N SER A 215 4.16 -5.24 33.57
CA SER A 215 4.04 -4.24 34.65
C SER A 215 4.06 -2.80 34.15
N ASP A 216 4.98 -2.46 33.24
CA ASP A 216 5.29 -1.08 32.83
C ASP A 216 5.12 -0.80 31.34
N CYS A 217 5.04 -1.85 30.52
CA CYS A 217 4.93 -1.76 29.07
C CYS A 217 3.58 -2.32 28.57
N SER A 218 2.91 -1.55 27.70
CA SER A 218 1.64 -1.92 27.06
C SER A 218 1.87 -2.32 25.61
N VAL A 219 1.54 -3.57 25.23
CA VAL A 219 1.63 -4.01 23.83
C VAL A 219 0.32 -3.77 23.08
N GLY A 220 0.38 -2.96 22.02
CA GLY A 220 -0.71 -2.75 21.07
C GLY A 220 -0.33 -3.25 19.67
N GLY A 221 -0.70 -4.47 19.32
CA GLY A 221 -0.39 -5.03 18.00
C GLY A 221 -1.31 -4.50 16.91
N ALA A 222 -0.75 -4.11 15.76
CA ALA A 222 -1.52 -3.83 14.55
C ALA A 222 -1.15 -4.86 13.48
N ARG A 223 -2.14 -5.63 13.02
CA ARG A 223 -2.00 -6.52 11.86
C ARG A 223 -2.67 -5.88 10.66
N GLN A 224 -1.89 -5.66 9.61
CA GLN A 224 -2.40 -5.20 8.33
C GLN A 224 -2.55 -6.39 7.37
N HIS A 225 -3.62 -6.37 6.59
CA HIS A 225 -3.92 -7.41 5.61
C HIS A 225 -4.08 -6.78 4.24
N GLY A 226 -3.16 -7.11 3.32
CA GLY A 226 -3.33 -6.79 1.91
C GLY A 226 -3.95 -7.98 1.20
N GLY A 227 -5.27 -7.98 1.01
CA GLY A 227 -5.96 -9.05 0.29
C GLY A 227 -7.32 -8.62 -0.21
N MET A 228 -7.68 -9.01 -1.43
CA MET A 228 -9.04 -8.92 -1.93
C MET A 228 -9.72 -10.28 -1.72
N GLN A 229 -10.92 -10.29 -1.14
CA GLN A 229 -11.78 -11.46 -1.22
C GLN A 229 -12.35 -11.50 -2.64
N ALA A 230 -12.06 -12.59 -3.36
CA ALA A 230 -12.77 -12.94 -4.59
C ALA A 230 -14.15 -13.51 -4.23
#